data_AF-A0AAV4VKF7-F1
#
_entry.id   AF-A0AAV4VKF7-F1
#
_cell.length_a   1.000
_cell.length_b   1.000
_cell.length_c   1.000
_cell.angle_alpha   90.00
_cell.angle_beta   90.00
_cell.angle_gamma   90.00
#
_symmetry.space_group_name_H-M   'P 1'
#
loop_
_entity.id
_entity.type
_entity.pdbx_description
1 polymer ?
#
loop_
_entity_poly.entity_id
_entity_poly.type
_entity_poly.pdbx_seq_one_letter_code
_entity_poly.pdbx_strand_id
1 'polypeptide(L)'
;MFDEFKTHDKWLEPDVFGSYVLNAVPVYIPDGYTVERLLAFCATMCGAMILYCKETLDCSRFFEMAANMISVVLIGHTSTGDIFDKGGWWHLNRVSEHVLAYIYNRSLREGLKDFFCW
;
A
#
# COMPACT_ATOMS: atom_id res chain seq x y z
N MET A 1 22.20 -5.55 -4.19
CA MET A 1 21.21 -4.73 -3.45
C MET A 1 20.25 -5.60 -2.63
N PHE A 2 19.81 -6.77 -3.13
CA PHE A 2 19.00 -7.71 -2.33
C PHE A 2 19.80 -8.71 -1.47
N ASP A 3 21.12 -8.81 -1.63
CA ASP A 3 21.95 -9.78 -0.87
C ASP A 3 22.20 -9.39 0.59
N GLU A 4 22.01 -8.11 0.94
CA GLU A 4 22.07 -7.62 2.33
C GLU A 4 20.81 -7.94 3.14
N PHE A 5 19.76 -8.48 2.50
CA PHE A 5 18.49 -8.78 3.17
C PHE A 5 18.47 -10.08 3.97
N LYS A 6 19.53 -10.90 3.91
CA LYS A 6 19.53 -12.26 4.47
C LYS A 6 19.99 -12.39 5.93
N THR A 7 20.50 -11.32 6.58
CA THR A 7 21.27 -11.47 7.83
C THR A 7 20.66 -10.89 9.10
N HIS A 8 19.39 -10.47 9.13
CA HIS A 8 18.90 -9.71 10.30
C HIS A 8 17.50 -10.10 10.76
N ASP A 9 17.44 -10.92 11.82
CA ASP A 9 16.22 -11.21 12.59
C ASP A 9 15.48 -9.95 13.08
N LYS A 10 16.16 -8.79 13.10
CA LYS A 10 15.64 -7.49 13.54
C LYS A 10 14.67 -6.81 12.56
N TRP A 11 14.62 -7.24 11.29
CA TRP A 11 13.68 -6.63 10.33
C TRP A 11 12.22 -7.01 10.61
N LEU A 12 11.99 -8.06 11.41
CA LEU A 12 10.65 -8.51 11.79
C LEU A 12 10.02 -7.66 12.90
N GLU A 13 10.69 -6.60 13.36
CA GLU A 13 10.10 -5.65 14.31
C GLU A 13 9.32 -4.54 13.57
N PRO A 14 8.04 -4.31 13.91
CA PRO A 14 7.21 -3.29 13.23
C PRO A 14 7.82 -1.89 13.22
N ASP A 15 8.55 -1.51 14.27
CA ASP A 15 9.15 -0.17 14.39
C ASP A 15 10.35 0.02 13.45
N VAL A 16 11.10 -1.07 13.20
CA VAL A 16 12.19 -1.10 12.22
C VAL A 16 11.62 -1.00 10.81
N PHE A 17 10.53 -1.72 10.54
CA PHE A 17 9.79 -1.61 9.28
C PHE A 17 9.28 -0.17 9.07
N GLY A 18 8.60 0.43 10.05
CA GLY A 18 8.10 1.80 9.96
C GLY A 18 9.22 2.82 9.70
N SER A 19 10.35 2.69 10.39
CA SER A 19 11.52 3.56 10.18
C SER A 19 12.12 3.42 8.78
N TYR A 20 12.22 2.20 8.26
CA TYR A 20 12.67 1.96 6.89
C TYR A 20 11.72 2.63 5.87
N VAL A 21 10.41 2.46 6.07
CA VAL A 21 9.40 3.02 5.19
C VAL A 21 9.50 4.54 5.11
N LEU A 22 9.59 5.22 6.25
CA LEU A 22 9.70 6.69 6.29
C LEU A 22 10.98 7.19 5.62
N ASN A 23 12.10 6.50 5.82
CA ASN A 23 13.36 6.84 5.16
C ASN A 23 13.35 6.59 3.64
N ALA A 24 12.46 5.73 3.16
CA ALA A 24 12.29 5.47 1.74
C ALA A 24 11.38 6.49 1.04
N VAL A 25 10.57 7.26 1.78
CA VAL A 25 9.64 8.26 1.20
C VAL A 25 10.33 9.24 0.25
N PRO A 26 11.50 9.84 0.59
CA PRO A 26 12.19 10.76 -0.33
C PRO A 26 12.67 10.08 -1.62
N VAL A 27 12.85 8.75 -1.64
CA VAL A 27 13.23 8.00 -2.84
C VAL A 27 12.03 7.84 -3.78
N TYR A 28 10.84 7.61 -3.22
CA TYR A 28 9.60 7.44 -4.00
C TYR A 28 8.95 8.77 -4.39
N ILE A 29 9.14 9.80 -3.57
CA ILE A 29 8.51 11.12 -3.72
C ILE A 29 9.57 12.23 -3.60
N PRO A 30 10.61 12.26 -4.46
CA PRO A 30 11.74 13.19 -4.31
C PRO A 30 11.38 14.66 -4.55
N ASP A 31 10.45 14.92 -5.47
CA ASP A 31 10.06 16.29 -5.89
C ASP A 31 8.63 16.64 -5.48
N GLY A 32 8.12 15.99 -4.43
CA GLY A 32 6.73 16.14 -3.98
C GLY A 32 5.73 15.25 -4.71
N TYR A 33 4.46 15.44 -4.36
CA TYR A 33 3.38 14.51 -4.66
C TYR A 33 3.08 14.40 -6.15
N THR A 34 2.84 13.19 -6.64
CA THR A 34 2.05 12.89 -7.84
C THR A 34 1.22 11.64 -7.55
N VAL A 35 0.15 11.42 -8.30
CA VAL A 35 -0.70 10.25 -8.13
C VAL A 35 0.10 8.97 -8.37
N GLU A 36 0.90 8.94 -9.43
CA GLU A 36 1.72 7.78 -9.81
C GLU A 36 2.74 7.44 -8.74
N ARG A 37 3.41 8.45 -8.16
CA ARG A 37 4.38 8.25 -7.08
C ARG A 37 3.73 7.76 -5.80
N LEU A 38 2.58 8.30 -5.44
CA LEU A 38 1.81 7.82 -4.29
C LEU A 38 1.38 6.36 -4.50
N LEU A 39 0.85 6.02 -5.68
CA LEU A 39 0.46 4.64 -5.99
C LEU A 39 1.66 3.69 -5.97
N ALA A 40 2.81 4.10 -6.52
CA ALA A 40 4.04 3.32 -6.47
C ALA A 40 4.54 3.09 -5.03
N PHE A 41 4.46 4.12 -4.19
CA PHE A 41 4.74 4.00 -2.75
C PHE A 41 3.80 2.99 -2.08
N CYS A 42 2.48 3.15 -2.25
CA CYS A 42 1.49 2.22 -1.69
C CYS A 42 1.71 0.77 -2.15
N ALA A 43 1.96 0.55 -3.46
CA ALA A 43 2.21 -0.79 -4.01
C ALA A 43 3.49 -1.41 -3.42
N THR A 44 4.54 -0.61 -3.25
CA THR A 44 5.78 -1.05 -2.60
C THR A 44 5.52 -1.43 -1.14
N MET A 45 4.73 -0.66 -0.40
CA MET A 45 4.39 -0.96 0.99
C MET A 45 3.64 -2.28 1.12
N CYS A 46 2.63 -2.50 0.27
CA CYS A 46 1.92 -3.77 0.22
C CYS A 46 2.86 -4.94 -0.15
N GLY A 47 3.74 -4.74 -1.13
CA GLY A 47 4.72 -5.76 -1.54
C GLY A 47 5.70 -6.13 -0.44
N ALA A 48 6.28 -5.12 0.24
CA ALA A 48 7.17 -5.34 1.38
C ALA A 48 6.43 -6.09 2.49
N MET A 49 5.23 -5.63 2.86
CA MET A 49 4.39 -6.28 3.88
C MET A 49 4.11 -7.75 3.55
N ILE A 50 3.81 -8.12 2.30
CA ILE A 50 3.60 -9.53 1.90
C ILE A 50 4.84 -10.38 2.16
N LEU A 51 6.04 -9.84 1.89
CA LEU A 51 7.29 -10.55 2.16
C LEU A 51 7.48 -10.79 3.67
N TYR A 52 7.17 -9.81 4.51
CA TYR A 52 7.23 -9.95 5.97
C TYR A 52 6.18 -10.94 6.50
N CYS A 53 4.96 -10.86 6.00
CA CYS A 53 3.87 -11.76 6.37
C CYS A 53 4.16 -13.23 6.03
N LYS A 54 4.99 -13.49 5.02
CA LYS A 54 5.38 -14.86 4.66
C LYS A 54 6.28 -15.51 5.73
N GLU A 55 7.05 -14.71 6.44
CA GLU A 55 8.05 -15.15 7.41
C GLU A 55 7.52 -15.15 8.86
N THR A 56 6.29 -14.68 9.10
CA THR A 56 5.70 -14.52 10.45
C THR A 56 4.28 -15.08 10.54
N LEU A 57 3.92 -15.70 11.67
CA LEU A 57 2.55 -16.20 11.93
C LEU A 57 1.54 -15.08 12.29
N ASP A 58 2.01 -13.95 12.82
CA ASP A 58 1.17 -12.80 13.18
C ASP A 58 1.45 -11.59 12.26
N CYS A 59 0.67 -11.51 11.19
CA CYS A 59 0.77 -10.47 10.17
C CYS A 59 0.04 -9.17 10.55
N SER A 60 -0.83 -9.21 11.57
CA SER A 60 -1.79 -8.14 11.88
C SER A 60 -1.09 -6.80 12.15
N ARG A 61 0.02 -6.84 12.89
CA ARG A 61 0.83 -5.68 13.26
C ARG A 61 1.52 -5.04 12.05
N PHE A 62 1.90 -5.83 11.04
CA PHE A 62 2.49 -5.30 9.82
C PHE A 62 1.46 -4.62 8.91
N PHE A 63 0.23 -5.16 8.85
CA PHE A 63 -0.88 -4.49 8.16
C PHE A 63 -1.18 -3.12 8.80
N GLU A 64 -1.28 -3.09 10.13
CA GLU A 64 -1.53 -1.85 10.86
C GLU A 64 -0.40 -0.84 10.64
N MET A 65 0.85 -1.28 10.72
CA MET A 65 2.01 -0.41 10.49
C MET A 65 2.05 0.12 9.06
N ALA A 66 1.83 -0.72 8.04
CA ALA A 66 1.81 -0.29 6.64
C ALA A 66 0.69 0.73 6.39
N ALA A 67 -0.51 0.50 6.94
CA ALA A 67 -1.62 1.44 6.86
C ALA A 67 -1.28 2.78 7.53
N ASN A 68 -0.67 2.75 8.72
CA ASN A 68 -0.22 3.95 9.42
C ASN A 68 0.82 4.73 8.60
N MET A 69 1.80 4.05 8.01
CA MET A 69 2.83 4.71 7.20
C MET A 69 2.26 5.34 5.93
N ILE A 70 1.37 4.65 5.22
CA ILE A 70 0.64 5.19 4.07
C ILE A 70 -0.15 6.44 4.49
N SER A 71 -0.80 6.39 5.65
CA SER A 71 -1.58 7.49 6.18
C SER A 71 -0.72 8.71 6.52
N VAL A 72 0.46 8.51 7.12
CA VAL A 72 1.41 9.60 7.43
C VAL A 72 1.85 10.31 6.15
N VAL A 73 2.20 9.57 5.10
CA VAL A 73 2.61 10.15 3.81
C VAL A 73 1.46 10.89 3.14
N LEU A 74 0.26 10.30 3.13
CA LEU A 74 -0.96 10.95 2.61
C LEU A 74 -1.29 12.25 3.34
N ILE A 75 -1.26 12.23 4.67
CA ILE A 75 -1.53 13.40 5.50
C ILE A 75 -0.47 14.46 5.26
N GLY A 76 0.81 14.09 5.22
CA GLY A 76 1.91 15.02 4.92
C GLY A 76 1.68 15.78 3.61
N HIS A 77 1.31 15.08 2.53
CA HIS A 77 1.03 15.71 1.24
C HIS A 77 -0.35 16.41 1.17
N THR A 78 -1.26 16.07 2.06
CA THR A 78 -2.52 16.82 2.24
C THR A 78 -2.25 18.16 2.91
N SER A 79 -1.39 18.19 3.93
CA SER A 79 -1.00 19.40 4.64
C SER A 79 -0.21 20.39 3.77
N THR A 80 0.49 19.91 2.74
CA THR A 80 1.19 20.77 1.76
C THR A 80 0.28 21.34 0.68
N GLY A 81 -0.98 20.88 0.56
CA GLY A 81 -1.92 21.29 -0.50
C GLY A 81 -1.73 20.55 -1.83
N ASP A 82 -0.55 20.00 -2.09
CA ASP A 82 -0.22 19.26 -3.33
C ASP A 82 -1.27 18.23 -3.77
N ILE A 83 -1.88 17.50 -2.83
CA ILE A 83 -2.89 16.49 -3.16
C ILE A 83 -4.15 17.10 -3.78
N PHE A 84 -4.52 18.31 -3.37
CA PHE A 84 -5.67 19.04 -3.91
C PHE A 84 -5.31 19.64 -5.25
N ASP A 85 -4.16 20.32 -5.34
CA ASP A 85 -3.70 21.01 -6.55
C ASP A 85 -3.52 20.05 -7.74
N LYS A 86 -3.10 18.81 -7.44
CA LYS A 86 -2.85 17.78 -8.47
C LYS A 86 -4.01 16.80 -8.65
N GLY A 87 -5.20 17.11 -8.09
CA GLY A 87 -6.41 16.28 -8.27
C GLY A 87 -6.29 14.87 -7.69
N GLY A 88 -5.47 14.69 -6.66
CA GLY A 88 -5.14 13.39 -6.08
C GLY A 88 -6.36 12.63 -5.58
N TRP A 89 -7.28 13.30 -4.89
CA TRP A 89 -8.53 12.70 -4.41
C TRP A 89 -9.44 12.20 -5.53
N TRP A 90 -9.53 12.96 -6.63
CA TRP A 90 -10.32 12.55 -7.79
C TRP A 90 -9.75 11.29 -8.44
N HIS A 91 -8.42 11.22 -8.58
CA HIS A 91 -7.75 10.05 -9.12
C HIS A 91 -7.89 8.81 -8.21
N LEU A 92 -7.74 8.97 -6.90
CA LEU A 92 -7.95 7.89 -5.93
C LEU A 92 -9.41 7.36 -5.94
N ASN A 93 -10.39 8.26 -6.06
CA ASN A 93 -11.80 7.88 -6.21
C ASN A 93 -12.05 7.10 -7.50
N ARG A 94 -11.50 7.56 -8.64
CA ARG A 94 -11.69 6.86 -9.92
C ARG A 94 -11.07 5.46 -9.92
N VAL A 95 -9.90 5.28 -9.30
CA VAL A 95 -9.28 3.96 -9.12
C VAL A 95 -10.18 3.07 -8.25
N SER A 96 -10.72 3.60 -7.16
CA SER A 96 -11.63 2.88 -6.27
C SER A 96 -12.89 2.41 -7.01
N GLU A 97 -13.51 3.25 -7.85
CA GLU A 97 -14.67 2.88 -8.65
C GLU A 97 -14.39 1.72 -9.60
N HIS A 98 -13.24 1.73 -10.30
CA HIS A 98 -12.83 0.63 -11.18
C HIS A 98 -12.60 -0.68 -10.41
N VAL A 99 -11.94 -0.61 -9.25
CA VAL A 99 -11.68 -1.79 -8.42
C VAL A 99 -12.98 -2.35 -7.83
N LEU A 100 -13.88 -1.49 -7.33
CA LEU A 100 -15.19 -1.89 -6.82
C LEU A 100 -16.04 -2.53 -7.93
N ALA A 101 -16.05 -1.95 -9.13
CA ALA A 101 -16.72 -2.54 -10.28
C ALA A 101 -16.13 -3.90 -10.67
N TYR A 102 -14.80 -4.07 -10.58
CA TYR A 102 -14.13 -5.34 -10.82
C TYR A 102 -14.49 -6.40 -9.76
N ILE A 103 -14.42 -6.05 -8.47
CA ILE A 103 -14.78 -6.94 -7.36
C ILE A 103 -16.25 -7.35 -7.46
N TYR A 104 -17.15 -6.40 -7.68
CA TYR A 104 -18.58 -6.66 -7.82
C TYR A 104 -18.88 -7.61 -8.98
N ASN A 105 -18.27 -7.39 -10.15
CA ASN A 105 -18.42 -8.26 -11.31
C ASN A 105 -17.79 -9.65 -11.12
N ARG A 106 -16.78 -9.78 -10.26
CA ARG A 106 -16.19 -11.08 -9.90
C ARG A 106 -17.09 -11.82 -8.93
N SER A 107 -17.54 -11.18 -7.86
CA SER A 107 -18.46 -11.78 -6.87
C SER A 107 -19.79 -12.18 -7.51
N LEU A 108 -20.32 -11.39 -8.45
CA LEU A 108 -21.48 -11.78 -9.27
C LEU A 108 -21.20 -13.03 -10.09
N ARG A 109 -20.04 -13.14 -10.75
CA ARG A 109 -19.67 -14.32 -11.54
C ARG A 109 -19.47 -15.57 -10.70
N GLU A 110 -18.86 -15.44 -9.52
CA GLU A 110 -18.68 -16.56 -8.58
C GLU A 110 -20.03 -16.95 -7.96
N GLY A 111 -20.85 -16.00 -7.51
CA GLY A 111 -22.19 -16.28 -7.00
C GLY A 111 -23.16 -16.85 -8.05
N LEU A 112 -23.03 -16.47 -9.32
CA LEU A 112 -23.79 -17.07 -10.42
C LEU A 112 -23.32 -18.50 -10.73
N LYS A 113 -22.04 -18.83 -10.56
CA LYS A 113 -21.58 -20.22 -10.67
C LYS A 113 -22.22 -21.11 -9.61
N ASP A 114 -22.33 -20.62 -8.39
CA ASP A 114 -22.98 -21.34 -7.28
C ASP A 114 -24.51 -21.44 -7.49
N PHE A 115 -25.12 -20.49 -8.18
CA PHE A 115 -26.56 -20.49 -8.50
C PHE A 115 -26.92 -21.37 -9.70
N PHE A 116 -25.97 -21.56 -10.63
CA PHE A 116 -26.18 -22.33 -11.87
C PHE A 116 -25.55 -23.72 -11.86
N CYS A 117 -25.05 -24.23 -10.71
CA CYS A 117 -24.48 -25.57 -10.51
C CYS A 117 -24.85 -26.59 -11.60
N TRP A 118 -23.98 -26.61 -12.62
CA TRP A 118 -23.53 -27.80 -13.32
C TRP A 118 -22.31 -28.33 -12.58
#